data_AF-A0A1M2VY44-F1
#
_entry.id   AF-A0A1M2VY44-F1
#
_cell.length_a   1.000
_cell.length_b   1.000
_cell.length_c   1.000
_cell.angle_alpha   90.00
_cell.angle_beta   90.00
_cell.angle_gamma   90.00
#
_symmetry.space_group_name_H-M   'P 1'
#
loop_
_entity.id
_entity.type
_entity.pdbx_description
1 polymer ?
#
loop_
_entity_poly.entity_id
_entity_poly.type
_entity_poly.pdbx_seq_one_letter_code
_entity_poly.pdbx_strand_id
1 'polypeptide(L)'
;MTPRPPQCKSHDSYDDSHDYAASELKCCAGCKAVWYCSKRCQRKNWRRHIFDCNRPIPTAYYLSRAVFADLIPVHAQTRQDFGFDKAELLGGTAQSYLLGLWIGVIKYLEVPVKEVQKWQAEGRMLEGVKAVFAQIPSRAQGDYFRWFLEHQNILDGSPVDSTQANEFAERMATNAIRGAWVHTGGAPDDAVETIEARISALPDHIRECHHFYRLMEFGHWDRRPGPRDSCWVTFGFVAARHQAEELRLRTAYGELLERCTFNTFCTAYEASTIPDLFRVHVVEMDVSTPTAACFRDVMAGSLCRSKSVWYLKQYIEQLQRADPSVPRPQPHQAIHADYGFMNCRDASEQRLLDELYTKYFERHSTNPLDLCEAWIEGVLAEHVSAFVKLAPKTATYKRLLNNAYSLSGLSGVLVELEGKHKNAA
;
A
#
# COMPACT_ATOMS: atom_id res chain seq x y z
N MET A 1 2.84 -17.71 26.75
CA MET A 1 1.47 -17.16 26.91
C MET A 1 1.60 -15.70 27.31
N THR A 2 0.82 -14.79 26.72
CA THR A 2 0.82 -13.39 27.18
C THR A 2 0.16 -13.31 28.55
N PRO A 3 0.72 -12.51 29.49
CA PRO A 3 0.08 -12.27 30.77
C PRO A 3 -1.30 -11.64 30.57
N ARG A 4 -2.23 -11.98 31.47
CA ARG A 4 -3.60 -11.49 31.44
C ARG A 4 -3.58 -9.98 31.74
N PRO A 5 -4.09 -9.13 30.85
CA PRO A 5 -4.10 -7.68 31.05
C PRO A 5 -5.16 -7.30 32.10
N PRO A 6 -5.04 -6.11 32.71
CA PRO A 6 -6.03 -5.63 33.67
C PRO A 6 -7.36 -5.23 33.02
N GLN A 7 -7.38 -4.96 31.71
CA GLN A 7 -8.54 -4.40 31.01
C GLN A 7 -8.92 -5.19 29.76
N CYS A 8 -10.20 -5.08 29.38
CA CYS A 8 -10.72 -5.65 28.15
C CYS A 8 -10.22 -4.87 26.93
N LYS A 9 -9.71 -5.57 25.91
CA LYS A 9 -9.20 -4.95 24.67
C LYS A 9 -10.23 -4.09 23.92
N SER A 10 -11.53 -4.34 24.12
CA SER A 10 -12.59 -3.57 23.46
C SER A 10 -12.90 -2.24 24.15
N HIS A 11 -12.35 -1.97 25.34
CA HIS A 11 -12.61 -0.79 26.17
C HIS A 11 -11.40 0.16 26.21
N ASP A 12 -10.43 0.03 25.30
CA ASP A 12 -9.22 0.90 25.22
C ASP A 12 -9.54 2.39 24.90
N SER A 13 -10.81 2.82 24.88
CA SER A 13 -11.24 4.21 24.73
C SER A 13 -11.85 4.71 26.04
N TYR A 14 -11.38 5.87 26.52
CA TYR A 14 -11.56 6.54 27.81
C TYR A 14 -12.98 6.70 28.41
N ASP A 15 -14.03 6.06 27.88
CA ASP A 15 -15.43 6.47 28.11
C ASP A 15 -16.37 5.35 28.58
N ASP A 16 -15.84 4.16 28.90
CA ASP A 16 -16.70 3.01 29.29
C ASP A 16 -16.01 2.14 30.37
N SER A 17 -15.63 2.77 31.49
CA SER A 17 -14.98 2.12 32.64
C SER A 17 -16.01 1.38 33.50
N HIS A 18 -16.57 0.29 32.97
CA HIS A 18 -17.10 -0.74 33.85
C HIS A 18 -15.93 -1.55 34.42
N ASP A 19 -15.75 -1.45 35.74
CA ASP A 19 -14.67 -2.02 36.52
C ASP A 19 -14.80 -3.56 36.57
N TYR A 20 -14.48 -4.23 35.46
CA TYR A 20 -14.41 -5.68 35.40
C TYR A 20 -13.06 -6.13 35.95
N ALA A 21 -13.08 -6.81 37.10
CA ALA A 21 -11.88 -7.41 37.67
C ALA A 21 -11.16 -8.28 36.62
N ALA A 22 -9.84 -8.11 36.50
CA ALA A 22 -8.98 -8.84 35.55
C ALA A 22 -9.17 -10.37 35.60
N SER A 23 -9.64 -10.91 36.72
CA SER A 23 -9.96 -12.33 36.94
C SER A 23 -11.03 -12.90 36.00
N GLU A 24 -11.93 -12.09 35.46
CA GLU A 24 -13.06 -12.54 34.63
C GLU A 24 -12.81 -12.50 33.12
N LEU A 25 -11.69 -11.93 32.68
CA LEU A 25 -11.41 -11.80 31.26
C LEU A 25 -11.21 -13.16 30.59
N LYS A 26 -11.82 -13.36 29.42
CA LYS A 26 -11.69 -14.56 28.60
C LYS A 26 -10.75 -14.30 27.43
N CYS A 27 -9.76 -15.18 27.24
CA CYS A 27 -8.83 -15.05 26.13
C CYS A 27 -9.48 -15.48 24.81
N CYS A 28 -9.02 -14.89 23.71
CA CYS A 28 -9.42 -15.32 22.38
C CYS A 28 -8.96 -16.76 22.15
N ALA A 29 -9.91 -17.66 21.84
CA ALA A 29 -9.60 -19.07 21.60
C ALA A 29 -8.68 -19.31 20.38
N GLY A 30 -8.58 -18.34 19.45
CA GLY A 30 -7.68 -18.43 18.29
C GLY A 30 -6.23 -18.12 18.64
N CYS A 31 -5.93 -16.85 18.94
CA CYS A 31 -4.55 -16.40 19.18
C CYS A 31 -4.06 -16.63 20.63
N LYS A 32 -4.97 -16.81 21.60
CA LYS A 32 -4.68 -16.82 23.04
C LYS A 32 -3.91 -15.59 23.54
N ALA A 33 -3.88 -14.51 22.75
CA ALA A 33 -3.08 -13.31 22.99
C ALA A 33 -3.91 -12.13 23.53
N VAL A 34 -5.18 -12.03 23.11
CA VAL A 34 -6.09 -10.92 23.42
C VAL A 34 -7.21 -11.38 24.36
N TRP A 35 -7.63 -10.49 25.26
CA TRP A 35 -8.58 -10.79 26.34
C TRP A 35 -9.81 -9.89 26.31
N TYR A 36 -10.99 -10.47 26.59
CA TYR A 36 -12.29 -9.80 26.53
C TYR A 36 -13.14 -10.11 27.76
N CYS A 37 -13.87 -9.12 28.29
CA CYS A 37 -14.83 -9.35 29.38
C CYS A 37 -16.07 -10.14 28.93
N SER A 38 -16.41 -10.08 27.63
CA SER A 38 -17.60 -10.75 27.10
C SER A 38 -17.46 -11.14 25.63
N LYS A 39 -18.32 -12.06 25.18
CA LYS A 39 -18.49 -12.38 23.74
C LYS A 39 -18.94 -11.15 22.94
N ARG A 40 -19.67 -10.21 23.56
CA ARG A 40 -20.08 -8.94 22.93
C ARG A 40 -18.87 -8.08 22.61
N CYS A 41 -17.98 -7.88 23.57
CA CYS A 41 -16.75 -7.11 23.39
C CYS A 41 -15.81 -7.79 22.38
N GLN A 42 -15.73 -9.12 22.40
CA GLN A 42 -15.02 -9.86 21.36
C GLN A 42 -15.61 -9.61 19.97
N ARG A 43 -16.94 -9.69 19.80
CA ARG A 43 -17.61 -9.42 18.51
C ARG A 43 -17.42 -7.97 18.03
N LYS A 44 -17.49 -7.00 18.94
CA LYS A 44 -17.27 -5.57 18.65
C LYS A 44 -15.84 -5.34 18.13
N ASN A 45 -14.84 -5.96 18.78
CA ASN A 45 -13.44 -5.85 18.34
C ASN A 45 -13.07 -6.81 17.19
N TRP A 46 -13.90 -7.80 16.87
CA TRP A 46 -13.53 -8.89 15.94
C TRP A 46 -13.12 -8.38 14.56
N ARG A 47 -13.76 -7.30 14.07
CA ARG A 47 -13.44 -6.65 12.80
C ARG A 47 -11.97 -6.21 12.70
N ARG A 48 -11.37 -5.81 13.81
CA ARG A 48 -9.94 -5.42 13.88
C ARG A 48 -9.08 -6.62 14.28
N HIS A 49 -9.48 -7.31 15.34
CA HIS A 49 -8.71 -8.40 15.91
C HIS A 49 -8.46 -9.58 14.97
N ILE A 50 -9.36 -9.87 14.03
CA ILE A 50 -9.21 -11.01 13.11
C ILE A 50 -7.89 -10.97 12.34
N PHE A 51 -7.37 -9.78 12.02
CA PHE A 51 -6.11 -9.59 11.30
C PHE A 51 -4.87 -9.85 12.16
N ASP A 52 -4.99 -9.71 13.48
CA ASP A 52 -3.94 -10.03 14.44
C ASP A 52 -4.13 -11.43 15.07
N CYS A 53 -5.14 -12.17 14.61
CA CYS A 53 -5.51 -13.46 15.16
C CYS A 53 -4.87 -14.59 14.34
N ASN A 54 -4.44 -15.66 15.00
CA ASN A 54 -3.82 -16.82 14.35
C ASN A 54 -4.85 -17.75 13.67
N ARG A 55 -5.81 -17.19 12.92
CA ARG A 55 -6.86 -17.94 12.21
C ARG A 55 -6.89 -17.51 10.74
N PRO A 56 -7.22 -18.42 9.79
CA PRO A 56 -7.49 -18.05 8.42
C PRO A 56 -8.56 -16.95 8.35
N ILE A 57 -8.31 -15.94 7.53
CA ILE A 57 -9.19 -14.78 7.38
C ILE A 57 -10.02 -14.98 6.12
N PRO A 58 -11.35 -15.14 6.23
CA PRO A 58 -12.21 -15.23 5.06
C PRO A 58 -12.19 -13.93 4.24
N THR A 59 -12.37 -14.04 2.93
CA THR A 59 -12.23 -12.93 1.98
C THR A 59 -13.20 -11.78 2.24
N ALA A 60 -14.40 -12.06 2.77
CA ALA A 60 -15.37 -11.04 3.16
C ALA A 60 -14.86 -10.10 4.28
N TYR A 61 -13.92 -10.54 5.12
CA TYR A 61 -13.36 -9.67 6.16
C TYR A 61 -12.38 -8.65 5.60
N TYR A 62 -11.62 -9.00 4.57
CA TYR A 62 -10.81 -8.04 3.83
C TYR A 62 -11.70 -7.01 3.11
N LEU A 63 -12.84 -7.45 2.53
CA LEU A 63 -13.84 -6.54 1.97
C LEU A 63 -14.41 -5.62 3.05
N SER A 64 -14.80 -6.15 4.20
CA SER A 64 -15.32 -5.34 5.30
C SER A 64 -14.31 -4.28 5.74
N ARG A 65 -13.02 -4.63 5.84
CA ARG A 65 -11.95 -3.68 6.18
C ARG A 65 -11.86 -2.55 5.14
N ALA A 66 -11.89 -2.90 3.86
CA ALA A 66 -11.90 -1.96 2.74
C ALA A 66 -13.13 -1.03 2.77
N VAL A 67 -14.33 -1.58 2.99
CA VAL A 67 -15.59 -0.82 3.16
C VAL A 67 -15.52 0.19 4.31
N PHE A 68 -15.00 -0.20 5.47
CA PHE A 68 -14.90 0.73 6.60
C PHE A 68 -13.82 1.78 6.42
N ALA A 69 -12.78 1.47 5.64
CA ALA A 69 -11.72 2.41 5.28
C ALA A 69 -12.09 3.30 4.09
N ASP A 70 -13.20 3.00 3.39
CA ASP A 70 -13.60 3.64 2.13
C ASP A 70 -12.50 3.56 1.06
N LEU A 71 -11.93 2.36 0.91
CA LEU A 71 -10.83 2.07 -0.01
C LEU A 71 -11.16 0.86 -0.87
N ILE A 72 -10.71 0.86 -2.12
CA ILE A 72 -10.83 -0.32 -3.00
C ILE A 72 -10.00 -1.49 -2.42
N PRO A 73 -10.56 -2.71 -2.30
CA PRO A 73 -9.83 -3.86 -1.80
C PRO A 73 -8.57 -4.18 -2.62
N VAL A 74 -7.47 -4.43 -1.92
CA VAL A 74 -6.18 -4.84 -2.52
C VAL A 74 -5.90 -6.33 -2.41
N HIS A 75 -6.63 -7.05 -1.56
CA HIS A 75 -6.45 -8.48 -1.37
C HIS A 75 -6.95 -9.23 -2.62
N ALA A 76 -6.05 -9.91 -3.34
CA ALA A 76 -6.32 -10.50 -4.65
C ALA A 76 -7.57 -11.39 -4.67
N GLN A 77 -7.67 -12.37 -3.77
CA GLN A 77 -8.84 -13.26 -3.73
C GLN A 77 -10.14 -12.52 -3.39
N THR A 78 -10.07 -11.46 -2.57
CA THR A 78 -11.25 -10.65 -2.25
C THR A 78 -11.73 -9.86 -3.46
N ARG A 79 -10.81 -9.40 -4.32
CA ARG A 79 -11.20 -8.68 -5.53
C ARG A 79 -11.93 -9.59 -6.51
N GLN A 80 -11.44 -10.83 -6.66
CA GLN A 80 -12.09 -11.87 -7.47
C GLN A 80 -13.46 -12.24 -6.89
N ASP A 81 -13.48 -12.65 -5.62
CA ASP A 81 -14.66 -13.17 -4.94
C ASP A 81 -15.83 -12.18 -4.91
N PHE A 82 -15.54 -10.87 -4.88
CA PHE A 82 -16.55 -9.82 -4.74
C PHE A 82 -16.68 -8.92 -5.98
N GLY A 83 -16.16 -9.36 -7.14
CA GLY A 83 -16.43 -8.76 -8.45
C GLY A 83 -15.64 -7.49 -8.80
N PHE A 84 -14.63 -7.13 -8.00
CA PHE A 84 -13.82 -5.93 -8.26
C PHE A 84 -12.97 -6.06 -9.52
N ASP A 85 -12.45 -7.25 -9.83
CA ASP A 85 -11.67 -7.46 -11.07
C ASP A 85 -12.57 -7.34 -12.31
N LYS A 86 -13.83 -7.78 -12.23
CA LYS A 86 -14.82 -7.56 -13.29
C LYS A 86 -15.20 -6.10 -13.43
N ALA A 87 -15.42 -5.42 -12.30
CA ALA A 87 -15.70 -3.99 -12.30
C ALA A 87 -14.51 -3.17 -12.87
N GLU A 88 -13.28 -3.65 -12.73
CA GLU A 88 -12.10 -3.03 -13.33
C GLU A 88 -12.20 -2.99 -14.86
N LEU A 89 -12.64 -4.10 -15.47
CA LEU A 89 -12.80 -4.19 -16.92
C LEU A 89 -13.88 -3.30 -17.52
N LEU A 90 -14.80 -2.81 -16.69
CA LEU A 90 -15.79 -1.83 -17.12
C LEU A 90 -15.18 -0.41 -17.22
N GLY A 91 -13.99 -0.19 -16.65
CA GLY A 91 -13.31 1.09 -16.65
C GLY A 91 -13.94 2.15 -15.75
N GLY A 92 -13.33 3.34 -15.74
CA GLY A 92 -13.86 4.53 -15.07
C GLY A 92 -14.12 4.34 -13.57
N THR A 93 -15.32 4.73 -13.13
CA THR A 93 -15.72 4.72 -11.71
C THR A 93 -16.36 3.42 -11.24
N ALA A 94 -16.40 2.37 -12.07
CA ALA A 94 -17.13 1.12 -11.78
C ALA A 94 -16.73 0.46 -10.45
N GLN A 95 -15.43 0.40 -10.14
CA GLN A 95 -14.95 -0.14 -8.86
C GLN A 95 -15.41 0.70 -7.66
N SER A 96 -15.47 2.03 -7.80
CA SER A 96 -15.99 2.92 -6.76
C SER A 96 -17.49 2.74 -6.56
N TYR A 97 -18.24 2.51 -7.64
CA TYR A 97 -19.67 2.22 -7.56
C TYR A 97 -19.92 0.89 -6.86
N LEU A 98 -19.12 -0.12 -7.17
CA LEU A 98 -19.16 -1.42 -6.50
C LEU A 98 -18.76 -1.31 -5.01
N LEU A 99 -17.75 -0.51 -4.68
CA LEU A 99 -17.40 -0.22 -3.28
C LEU A 99 -18.57 0.48 -2.57
N GLY A 100 -19.20 1.48 -3.19
CA GLY A 100 -20.38 2.18 -2.67
C GLY A 100 -21.54 1.23 -2.39
N LEU A 101 -21.78 0.25 -3.27
CA LEU A 101 -22.75 -0.82 -3.05
C LEU A 101 -22.43 -1.64 -1.79
N TRP A 102 -21.18 -2.09 -1.64
CA TRP A 102 -20.75 -2.87 -0.48
C TRP A 102 -20.73 -2.05 0.82
N ILE A 103 -20.45 -0.75 0.75
CA ILE A 103 -20.62 0.19 1.86
C ILE A 103 -22.10 0.22 2.27
N GLY A 104 -23.02 0.33 1.32
CA GLY A 104 -24.46 0.19 1.56
C GLY A 104 -24.80 -1.07 2.35
N VAL A 105 -24.35 -2.23 1.85
CA VAL A 105 -24.66 -3.55 2.46
C VAL A 105 -24.06 -3.72 3.86
N ILE A 106 -22.75 -3.46 4.03
CA ILE A 106 -22.02 -3.84 5.26
C ILE A 106 -22.08 -2.73 6.32
N LYS A 107 -22.01 -1.46 5.91
CA LYS A 107 -21.89 -0.31 6.84
C LYS A 107 -23.26 0.28 7.18
N TYR A 108 -24.14 0.46 6.20
CA TYR A 108 -25.43 1.15 6.41
C TYR A 108 -26.59 0.19 6.68
N LEU A 109 -26.65 -0.95 5.99
CA LEU A 109 -27.66 -2.00 6.19
C LEU A 109 -27.23 -3.04 7.22
N GLU A 110 -26.03 -2.86 7.79
CA GLU A 110 -25.45 -3.65 8.88
C GLU A 110 -25.47 -5.16 8.66
N VAL A 111 -25.42 -5.62 7.41
CA VAL A 111 -25.39 -7.05 7.10
C VAL A 111 -24.14 -7.67 7.73
N PRO A 112 -24.27 -8.74 8.54
CA PRO A 112 -23.11 -9.36 9.15
C PRO A 112 -22.13 -9.89 8.10
N VAL A 113 -20.84 -9.59 8.25
CA VAL A 113 -19.77 -10.03 7.33
C VAL A 113 -19.75 -11.55 7.10
N LYS A 114 -20.19 -12.32 8.10
CA LYS A 114 -20.35 -13.78 7.99
C LYS A 114 -21.45 -14.19 7.01
N GLU A 115 -22.54 -13.44 6.94
CA GLU A 115 -23.61 -13.67 5.95
C GLU A 115 -23.10 -13.32 4.55
N VAL A 116 -22.36 -12.23 4.40
CA VAL A 116 -21.72 -11.87 3.12
C VAL A 116 -20.76 -12.97 2.64
N GLN A 117 -19.94 -13.52 3.55
CA GLN A 117 -19.09 -14.68 3.23
C GLN A 117 -19.92 -15.91 2.82
N LYS A 118 -21.07 -16.14 3.47
CA LYS A 118 -21.96 -17.25 3.17
C LYS A 118 -22.57 -17.09 1.77
N TRP A 119 -22.99 -15.88 1.40
CA TRP A 119 -23.49 -15.60 0.04
C TRP A 119 -22.43 -15.88 -1.02
N GLN A 120 -21.18 -15.52 -0.76
CA GLN A 120 -20.07 -15.83 -1.67
C GLN A 120 -19.85 -17.34 -1.79
N ALA A 121 -19.79 -18.07 -0.67
CA ALA A 121 -19.57 -19.52 -0.67
C ALA A 121 -20.70 -20.32 -1.34
N GLU A 122 -21.94 -19.80 -1.27
CA GLU A 122 -23.13 -20.45 -1.85
C GLU A 122 -23.45 -19.94 -3.28
N GLY A 123 -22.69 -19.00 -3.82
CA GLY A 123 -22.96 -18.41 -5.14
C GLY A 123 -24.22 -17.53 -5.21
N ARG A 124 -24.69 -17.02 -4.06
CA ARG A 124 -25.96 -16.29 -3.92
C ARG A 124 -25.79 -14.78 -3.75
N MET A 125 -24.65 -14.24 -4.17
CA MET A 125 -24.32 -12.82 -3.95
C MET A 125 -25.35 -11.89 -4.59
N LEU A 126 -25.74 -12.17 -5.83
CA LEU A 126 -26.73 -11.36 -6.57
C LEU A 126 -28.07 -11.31 -5.82
N GLU A 127 -28.58 -12.46 -5.40
CA GLU A 127 -29.85 -12.59 -4.69
C GLU A 127 -29.77 -11.93 -3.30
N GLY A 128 -28.67 -12.15 -2.58
CA GLY A 128 -28.45 -11.57 -1.26
C GLY A 128 -28.45 -10.04 -1.29
N VAL A 129 -27.74 -9.43 -2.25
CA VAL A 129 -27.74 -7.98 -2.43
C VAL A 129 -29.15 -7.48 -2.77
N LYS A 130 -29.83 -8.07 -3.76
CA LYS A 130 -31.19 -7.66 -4.13
C LYS A 130 -32.18 -7.77 -2.97
N ALA A 131 -32.12 -8.84 -2.18
CA ALA A 131 -33.02 -9.07 -1.05
C ALA A 131 -32.83 -8.04 0.06
N VAL A 132 -31.61 -7.56 0.29
CA VAL A 132 -31.33 -6.52 1.29
C VAL A 132 -31.81 -5.16 0.80
N PHE A 133 -31.56 -4.79 -0.45
CA PHE A 133 -32.03 -3.51 -1.00
C PHE A 133 -33.55 -3.47 -1.26
N ALA A 134 -34.21 -4.62 -1.45
CA ALA A 134 -35.66 -4.72 -1.58
C ALA A 134 -36.42 -4.29 -0.31
N GLN A 135 -35.76 -4.31 0.86
CA GLN A 135 -36.34 -3.82 2.11
C GLN A 135 -36.39 -2.29 2.18
N ILE A 136 -35.67 -1.61 1.30
CA ILE A 136 -35.59 -0.15 1.24
C ILE A 136 -36.60 0.35 0.19
N PRO A 137 -37.36 1.43 0.48
CA PRO A 137 -38.20 2.07 -0.52
C PRO A 137 -37.39 2.48 -1.76
N SER A 138 -37.95 2.29 -2.97
CA SER A 138 -37.23 2.50 -4.24
C SER A 138 -36.54 3.86 -4.37
N ARG A 139 -37.12 4.92 -3.79
CA ARG A 139 -36.55 6.28 -3.77
C ARG A 139 -35.27 6.43 -2.94
N ALA A 140 -34.99 5.48 -2.04
CA ALA A 140 -33.88 5.53 -1.08
C ALA A 140 -32.83 4.42 -1.32
N GLN A 141 -32.96 3.64 -2.41
CA GLN A 141 -32.01 2.58 -2.74
C GLN A 141 -30.65 3.10 -3.24
N GLY A 142 -30.58 4.37 -3.64
CA GLY A 142 -29.34 5.05 -4.05
C GLY A 142 -28.87 4.67 -5.45
N ASP A 143 -27.96 5.48 -5.99
CA ASP A 143 -27.48 5.34 -7.37
C ASP A 143 -26.55 4.12 -7.56
N TYR A 144 -25.83 3.71 -6.51
CA TYR A 144 -24.98 2.50 -6.54
C TYR A 144 -25.79 1.23 -6.79
N PHE A 145 -26.97 1.10 -6.19
CA PHE A 145 -27.85 -0.05 -6.43
C PHE A 145 -28.45 -0.01 -7.84
N ARG A 146 -28.82 1.18 -8.34
CA ARG A 146 -29.29 1.33 -9.72
C ARG A 146 -28.22 0.90 -10.73
N TRP A 147 -26.99 1.36 -10.56
CA TRP A 147 -25.85 0.94 -11.37
C TRP A 147 -25.63 -0.58 -11.31
N PHE A 148 -25.72 -1.18 -10.12
CA PHE A 148 -25.60 -2.63 -9.95
C PHE A 148 -26.67 -3.42 -10.71
N LEU A 149 -27.92 -2.92 -10.80
CA LEU A 149 -28.97 -3.59 -11.58
C LEU A 149 -28.65 -3.65 -13.08
N GLU A 150 -27.86 -2.72 -13.60
CA GLU A 150 -27.37 -2.70 -14.98
C GLU A 150 -26.14 -3.60 -15.19
N HIS A 151 -25.40 -3.92 -14.12
CA HIS A 151 -24.11 -4.63 -14.16
C HIS A 151 -24.10 -5.91 -13.30
N GLN A 152 -25.20 -6.67 -13.32
CA GLN A 152 -25.40 -7.84 -12.45
C GLN A 152 -24.38 -8.96 -12.65
N ASN A 153 -23.81 -9.05 -13.86
CA ASN A 153 -22.79 -10.03 -14.26
C ASN A 153 -21.46 -9.88 -13.49
N ILE A 154 -21.25 -8.78 -12.75
CA ILE A 154 -20.04 -8.61 -11.93
C ILE A 154 -20.04 -9.50 -10.67
N LEU A 155 -21.22 -9.92 -10.17
CA LEU A 155 -21.38 -10.74 -8.96
C LEU A 155 -21.91 -12.16 -9.24
N ASP A 156 -21.79 -12.63 -10.48
CA ASP A 156 -22.23 -13.98 -10.88
C ASP A 156 -21.30 -15.11 -10.39
N GLY A 157 -20.16 -14.77 -9.77
CA GLY A 157 -19.17 -15.71 -9.27
C GLY A 157 -18.30 -16.38 -10.34
N SER A 158 -18.46 -16.04 -11.62
CA SER A 158 -17.59 -16.54 -12.69
C SER A 158 -16.27 -15.74 -12.72
N PRO A 159 -15.14 -16.34 -13.10
CA PRO A 159 -13.88 -15.61 -13.26
C PRO A 159 -13.97 -14.62 -14.42
N VAL A 160 -13.04 -13.68 -14.44
CA VAL A 160 -12.85 -12.76 -15.57
C VAL A 160 -12.41 -13.55 -16.82
N ASP A 161 -13.01 -13.25 -17.97
CA ASP A 161 -12.55 -13.76 -19.27
C ASP A 161 -11.19 -13.15 -19.60
N SER A 162 -10.18 -14.01 -19.79
CA SER A 162 -8.80 -13.57 -20.07
C SER A 162 -8.69 -12.79 -21.38
N THR A 163 -9.54 -13.08 -22.36
CA THR A 163 -9.54 -12.36 -23.66
C THR A 163 -10.03 -10.93 -23.46
N GLN A 164 -11.16 -10.75 -22.77
CA GLN A 164 -11.69 -9.43 -22.44
C GLN A 164 -10.74 -8.63 -21.56
N ALA A 165 -10.08 -9.29 -20.61
CA ALA A 165 -9.08 -8.66 -19.76
C ALA A 165 -7.87 -8.14 -20.57
N ASN A 166 -7.36 -8.97 -21.50
CA ASN A 166 -6.24 -8.58 -22.36
C ASN A 166 -6.62 -7.42 -23.29
N GLU A 167 -7.77 -7.50 -23.96
CA GLU A 167 -8.26 -6.43 -24.83
C GLU A 167 -8.47 -5.12 -24.06
N PHE A 168 -9.05 -5.19 -22.86
CA PHE A 168 -9.20 -4.02 -22.00
C PHE A 168 -7.84 -3.43 -21.61
N ALA A 169 -6.89 -4.28 -21.19
CA ALA A 169 -5.55 -3.85 -20.82
C ALA A 169 -4.81 -3.18 -21.99
N GLU A 170 -4.91 -3.72 -23.21
CA GLU A 170 -4.32 -3.15 -24.43
C GLU A 170 -4.93 -1.79 -24.78
N ARG A 171 -6.27 -1.67 -24.73
CA ARG A 171 -6.96 -0.39 -24.96
C ARG A 171 -6.55 0.66 -23.93
N MET A 172 -6.52 0.29 -22.65
CA MET A 172 -6.12 1.19 -21.57
C MET A 172 -4.65 1.62 -21.71
N ALA A 173 -3.76 0.68 -22.05
CA ALA A 173 -2.35 0.99 -22.30
C ALA A 173 -2.20 1.97 -23.47
N THR A 174 -2.93 1.75 -24.56
CA THR A 174 -2.93 2.64 -25.73
C THR A 174 -3.43 4.04 -25.39
N ASN A 175 -4.54 4.13 -24.65
CA ASN A 175 -5.11 5.40 -24.23
C ASN A 175 -4.15 6.16 -23.30
N ALA A 176 -3.51 5.46 -22.35
CA ALA A 176 -2.54 6.07 -21.45
C ALA A 176 -1.27 6.56 -22.18
N ILE A 177 -0.78 5.83 -23.19
CA ILE A 177 0.34 6.29 -24.04
C ILE A 177 -0.05 7.58 -24.75
N ARG A 178 -1.22 7.62 -25.40
CA ARG A 178 -1.68 8.79 -26.14
C ARG A 178 -1.96 9.98 -25.23
N GLY A 179 -2.63 9.76 -24.09
CA GLY A 179 -2.92 10.79 -23.10
C GLY A 179 -1.65 11.47 -22.62
N ALA A 180 -0.65 10.68 -22.19
CA ALA A 180 0.63 11.23 -21.75
C ALA A 180 1.39 11.92 -22.89
N TRP A 181 1.36 11.37 -24.11
CA TRP A 181 1.99 11.99 -25.27
C TRP A 181 1.40 13.39 -25.54
N VAL A 182 0.08 13.52 -25.55
CA VAL A 182 -0.60 14.81 -25.74
C VAL A 182 -0.29 15.77 -24.59
N HIS A 183 -0.34 15.31 -23.34
CA HIS A 183 -0.04 16.14 -22.16
C HIS A 183 1.40 16.66 -22.18
N THR A 184 2.34 15.86 -22.68
CA THR A 184 3.75 16.24 -22.79
C THR A 184 4.08 17.03 -24.06
N GLY A 185 3.08 17.41 -24.86
CA GLY A 185 3.21 18.31 -26.01
C GLY A 185 3.24 17.63 -27.40
N GLY A 186 2.97 16.32 -27.45
CA GLY A 186 2.88 15.53 -28.66
C GLY A 186 1.55 15.67 -29.40
N ALA A 187 1.52 15.23 -30.67
CA ALA A 187 0.31 15.26 -31.48
C ALA A 187 -0.62 14.06 -31.17
N PRO A 188 -1.95 14.26 -31.07
CA PRO A 188 -2.89 13.19 -30.71
C PRO A 188 -2.97 12.06 -31.75
N ASP A 189 -2.67 12.38 -33.01
CA ASP A 189 -2.78 11.47 -34.16
C ASP A 189 -1.52 10.64 -34.42
N ASP A 190 -0.44 10.84 -33.65
CA ASP A 190 0.78 10.05 -33.81
C ASP A 190 0.49 8.55 -33.55
N ALA A 191 1.09 7.66 -34.34
CA ALA A 191 1.00 6.21 -34.13
C ALA A 191 1.74 5.80 -32.85
N VAL A 192 1.25 4.79 -32.13
CA VAL A 192 1.81 4.34 -30.83
C VAL A 192 3.28 3.95 -30.98
N GLU A 193 3.63 3.28 -32.06
CA GLU A 193 5.00 2.86 -32.37
C GLU A 193 5.92 4.06 -32.57
N THR A 194 5.40 5.13 -33.17
CA THR A 194 6.14 6.39 -33.36
C THR A 194 6.34 7.12 -32.03
N ILE A 195 5.30 7.12 -31.18
CA ILE A 195 5.36 7.70 -29.83
C ILE A 195 6.42 6.99 -28.99
N GLU A 196 6.38 5.66 -28.91
CA GLU A 196 7.34 4.85 -28.14
C GLU A 196 8.78 5.02 -28.66
N ALA A 197 8.97 5.08 -29.98
CA ALA A 197 10.29 5.34 -30.58
C ALA A 197 10.83 6.73 -30.20
N ARG A 198 9.98 7.77 -30.21
CA ARG A 198 10.37 9.13 -29.80
C ARG A 198 10.71 9.19 -28.32
N ILE A 199 9.90 8.59 -27.45
CA ILE A 199 10.13 8.53 -26.00
C ILE A 199 11.44 7.80 -25.68
N SER A 200 11.70 6.69 -26.37
CA SER A 200 12.92 5.90 -26.19
C SER A 200 14.19 6.69 -26.57
N ALA A 201 14.08 7.64 -27.49
CA ALA A 201 15.19 8.52 -27.89
C ALA A 201 15.44 9.69 -26.93
N LEU A 202 14.54 9.94 -25.96
CA LEU A 202 14.71 11.01 -24.98
C LEU A 202 15.76 10.64 -23.90
N PRO A 203 16.39 11.65 -23.26
CA PRO A 203 17.23 11.45 -22.08
C PRO A 203 16.48 10.66 -20.98
N ASP A 204 17.21 9.84 -20.23
CA ASP A 204 16.62 8.90 -19.28
C ASP A 204 15.71 9.59 -18.25
N HIS A 205 16.10 10.76 -17.71
CA HIS A 205 15.28 11.47 -16.73
C HIS A 205 13.95 11.98 -17.32
N ILE A 206 13.93 12.38 -18.60
CA ILE A 206 12.71 12.80 -19.30
C ILE A 206 11.84 11.57 -19.58
N ARG A 207 12.46 10.45 -19.95
CA ARG A 207 11.76 9.17 -20.16
C ARG A 207 11.05 8.70 -18.90
N GLU A 208 11.72 8.77 -17.74
CA GLU A 208 11.13 8.44 -16.44
C GLU A 208 9.94 9.37 -16.11
N CYS A 209 10.06 10.68 -16.36
CA CYS A 209 8.94 11.61 -16.20
C CYS A 209 7.77 11.26 -17.12
N HIS A 210 8.03 10.93 -18.38
CA HIS A 210 6.97 10.53 -19.32
C HIS A 210 6.30 9.21 -18.89
N HIS A 211 7.07 8.22 -18.42
CA HIS A 211 6.51 6.99 -17.85
C HIS A 211 5.61 7.26 -16.65
N PHE A 212 5.98 8.23 -15.80
CA PHE A 212 5.14 8.66 -14.70
C PHE A 212 3.83 9.31 -15.16
N TYR A 213 3.87 10.23 -16.14
CA TYR A 213 2.65 10.80 -16.73
C TYR A 213 1.75 9.72 -17.31
N ARG A 214 2.31 8.76 -18.07
CA ARG A 214 1.56 7.61 -18.58
C ARG A 214 0.88 6.82 -17.48
N LEU A 215 1.55 6.60 -16.35
CA LEU A 215 0.95 5.90 -15.23
C LEU A 215 -0.25 6.67 -14.64
N MET A 216 -0.11 7.99 -14.52
CA MET A 216 -1.15 8.87 -13.99
C MET A 216 -2.37 8.96 -14.91
N GLU A 217 -2.16 8.81 -16.22
CA GLU A 217 -3.19 8.78 -17.28
C GLU A 217 -3.98 7.46 -17.38
N PHE A 218 -3.54 6.38 -16.72
CA PHE A 218 -4.41 5.21 -16.64
C PHE A 218 -5.66 5.60 -15.82
N GLY A 219 -6.79 5.73 -16.51
CA GLY A 219 -8.05 6.36 -16.06
C GLY A 219 -8.80 5.76 -14.87
N HIS A 220 -8.09 5.20 -13.90
CA HIS A 220 -8.61 4.85 -12.59
C HIS A 220 -8.00 5.78 -11.54
N TRP A 221 -8.85 6.51 -10.84
CA TRP A 221 -8.47 7.44 -9.77
C TRP A 221 -7.72 6.75 -8.61
N ASP A 222 -7.81 5.43 -8.47
CA ASP A 222 -7.13 4.63 -7.47
C ASP A 222 -5.81 4.01 -7.97
N ARG A 223 -5.54 4.08 -9.29
CA ARG A 223 -4.28 3.62 -9.85
C ARG A 223 -3.17 4.61 -9.49
N ARG A 224 -2.12 4.01 -8.96
CA ARG A 224 -0.94 4.65 -8.38
C ARG A 224 0.25 3.72 -8.59
N PRO A 225 1.48 4.26 -8.53
CA PRO A 225 2.66 3.42 -8.43
C PRO A 225 2.51 2.39 -7.32
N GLY A 226 2.71 1.11 -7.66
CA GLY A 226 2.81 0.03 -6.70
C GLY A 226 4.27 -0.41 -6.52
N PRO A 227 4.55 -1.31 -5.57
CA PRO A 227 5.90 -1.75 -5.26
C PRO A 227 6.72 -2.30 -6.42
N ARG A 228 6.07 -2.78 -7.47
CA ARG A 228 6.72 -3.33 -8.66
C ARG A 228 7.08 -2.27 -9.71
N ASP A 229 6.53 -1.07 -9.59
CA ASP A 229 6.76 0.01 -10.53
C ASP A 229 8.00 0.82 -10.11
N SER A 230 8.90 1.14 -11.04
CA SER A 230 10.10 1.95 -10.77
C SER A 230 9.74 3.30 -10.13
N CYS A 231 8.68 3.91 -10.66
CA CYS A 231 8.15 5.19 -10.21
C CYS A 231 7.70 5.22 -8.75
N TRP A 232 7.50 4.06 -8.09
CA TRP A 232 7.09 4.05 -6.69
C TRP A 232 8.19 4.55 -5.75
N VAL A 233 9.45 4.23 -6.04
CA VAL A 233 10.59 4.83 -5.32
C VAL A 233 10.92 6.19 -5.92
N THR A 234 11.06 6.27 -7.24
CA THR A 234 11.52 7.47 -7.95
C THR A 234 10.67 8.73 -7.72
N PHE A 235 9.35 8.57 -7.54
CA PHE A 235 8.43 9.68 -7.26
C PHE A 235 7.90 9.67 -5.81
N GLY A 236 8.57 8.97 -4.90
CA GLY A 236 8.36 9.13 -3.46
C GLY A 236 7.13 8.42 -2.87
N PHE A 237 6.42 7.60 -3.63
CA PHE A 237 5.28 6.83 -3.11
C PHE A 237 5.69 5.81 -2.05
N VAL A 238 6.93 5.31 -2.11
CA VAL A 238 7.54 4.47 -1.07
C VAL A 238 7.58 5.16 0.30
N ALA A 239 7.47 6.49 0.39
CA ALA A 239 7.40 7.20 1.66
C ALA A 239 6.09 6.93 2.43
N ALA A 240 5.01 6.63 1.71
CA ALA A 240 3.69 6.42 2.30
C ALA A 240 3.64 5.15 3.16
N ARG A 241 3.02 5.25 4.33
CA ARG A 241 2.91 4.15 5.31
C ARG A 241 1.79 3.18 5.00
N HIS A 242 0.76 3.65 4.31
CA HIS A 242 -0.41 2.86 3.96
C HIS A 242 -1.10 3.42 2.72
N GLN A 243 -2.02 2.62 2.18
CA GLN A 243 -2.80 2.94 0.99
C GLN A 243 -3.42 4.34 1.01
N ALA A 244 -4.00 4.81 2.12
CA ALA A 244 -4.62 6.14 2.12
C ALA A 244 -3.61 7.29 1.93
N GLU A 245 -2.33 7.13 2.32
CA GLU A 245 -1.29 8.14 2.11
C GLU A 245 -0.78 8.13 0.67
N GLU A 246 -0.58 6.94 0.09
CA GLU A 246 -0.22 6.82 -1.34
C GLU A 246 -1.31 7.43 -2.23
N LEU A 247 -2.59 7.31 -1.86
CA LEU A 247 -3.70 7.90 -2.59
C LEU A 247 -3.71 9.42 -2.48
N ARG A 248 -3.44 9.99 -1.30
CA ARG A 248 -3.26 11.44 -1.14
C ARG A 248 -2.11 11.96 -2.01
N LEU A 249 -0.99 11.24 -2.04
CA LEU A 249 0.14 11.61 -2.88
C LEU A 249 -0.22 11.52 -4.38
N ARG A 250 -0.96 10.49 -4.80
CA ARG A 250 -1.50 10.38 -6.17
C ARG A 250 -2.40 11.56 -6.53
N THR A 251 -3.31 11.96 -5.64
CA THR A 251 -4.17 13.14 -5.85
C THR A 251 -3.33 14.42 -5.97
N ALA A 252 -2.37 14.61 -5.06
CA ALA A 252 -1.48 15.76 -5.08
C ALA A 252 -0.66 15.82 -6.38
N TYR A 253 -0.11 14.69 -6.86
CA TYR A 253 0.55 14.64 -8.17
C TYR A 253 -0.42 14.98 -9.30
N GLY A 254 -1.65 14.46 -9.29
CA GLY A 254 -2.66 14.80 -10.30
C GLY A 254 -2.88 16.33 -10.40
N GLU A 255 -3.09 16.99 -9.26
CA GLU A 255 -3.21 18.46 -9.23
C GLU A 255 -1.95 19.17 -9.71
N LEU A 256 -0.76 18.66 -9.37
CA LEU A 256 0.50 19.22 -9.81
C LEU A 256 0.66 19.12 -11.33
N LEU A 257 0.36 17.96 -11.93
CA LEU A 257 0.51 17.73 -13.38
C LEU A 257 -0.49 18.56 -14.20
N GLU A 258 -1.64 18.93 -13.62
CA GLU A 258 -2.58 19.87 -14.23
C GLU A 258 -2.12 21.35 -14.14
N ARG A 259 -1.29 21.70 -13.15
CA ARG A 259 -0.89 23.09 -12.86
C ARG A 259 0.50 23.47 -13.33
N CYS A 260 1.37 22.50 -13.64
CA CYS A 260 2.72 22.75 -14.14
C CYS A 260 2.91 22.21 -15.56
N THR A 261 3.88 22.77 -16.31
CA THR A 261 4.22 22.24 -17.63
C THR A 261 5.10 21.00 -17.49
N PHE A 262 5.05 20.10 -18.48
CA PHE A 262 5.92 18.92 -18.50
C PHE A 262 7.40 19.28 -18.40
N ASN A 263 7.85 20.35 -19.08
CA ASN A 263 9.23 20.79 -19.00
C ASN A 263 9.61 21.26 -17.58
N THR A 264 8.75 22.04 -16.92
CA THR A 264 8.94 22.46 -15.52
C THR A 264 9.05 21.25 -14.60
N PHE A 265 8.20 20.24 -14.80
CA PHE A 265 8.23 19.01 -14.03
C PHE A 265 9.55 18.24 -14.24
N CYS A 266 9.99 18.05 -15.48
CA CYS A 266 11.26 17.39 -15.81
C CYS A 266 12.46 18.12 -15.20
N THR A 267 12.51 19.45 -15.29
CA THR A 267 13.57 20.25 -14.67
C THR A 267 13.58 20.10 -13.16
N ALA A 268 12.41 20.11 -12.51
CA ALA A 268 12.32 19.92 -11.07
C ALA A 268 12.70 18.50 -10.64
N TYR A 269 12.38 17.49 -11.45
CA TYR A 269 12.79 16.11 -11.23
C TYR A 269 14.31 15.98 -11.30
N GLU A 270 14.95 16.51 -12.35
CA GLU A 270 16.40 16.47 -12.52
C GLU A 270 17.13 17.24 -11.39
N ALA A 271 16.55 18.34 -10.94
CA ALA A 271 17.09 19.15 -9.85
C ALA A 271 16.72 18.66 -8.43
N SER A 272 15.97 17.56 -8.29
CA SER A 272 15.44 17.06 -7.00
C SER A 272 14.61 18.10 -6.22
N THR A 273 13.89 18.98 -6.93
CA THR A 273 13.06 20.08 -6.37
C THR A 273 11.56 19.87 -6.57
N ILE A 274 11.10 18.67 -6.91
CA ILE A 274 9.67 18.32 -6.93
C ILE A 274 8.94 18.72 -5.62
N PRO A 275 9.50 18.52 -4.41
CA PRO A 275 8.86 18.97 -3.18
C PRO A 275 8.59 20.49 -3.15
N ASP A 276 9.44 21.30 -3.79
CA ASP A 276 9.22 22.74 -3.90
C ASP A 276 8.11 23.07 -4.89
N LEU A 277 7.99 22.32 -6.00
CA LEU A 277 6.83 22.43 -6.89
C LEU A 277 5.51 22.14 -6.17
N PHE A 278 5.48 21.13 -5.30
CA PHE A 278 4.32 20.86 -4.46
C PHE A 278 3.95 22.06 -3.59
N ARG A 279 4.93 22.71 -2.96
CA ARG A 279 4.68 23.90 -2.11
C ARG A 279 4.12 25.08 -2.89
N VAL A 280 4.48 25.21 -4.17
CA VAL A 280 4.02 26.30 -5.04
C VAL A 280 2.62 26.02 -5.62
N HIS A 281 2.37 24.78 -6.04
CA HIS A 281 1.19 24.44 -6.85
C HIS A 281 0.12 23.64 -6.13
N VAL A 282 0.40 23.01 -4.98
CA VAL A 282 -0.54 22.12 -4.28
C VAL A 282 -0.87 22.67 -2.89
N VAL A 283 -2.17 22.77 -2.58
CA VAL A 283 -2.68 23.47 -1.39
C VAL A 283 -2.66 22.59 -0.14
N GLU A 284 -2.73 21.26 -0.29
CA GLU A 284 -2.88 20.31 0.82
C GLU A 284 -1.96 19.08 0.70
N MET A 285 -0.64 19.27 0.75
CA MET A 285 0.18 18.24 1.39
C MET A 285 0.34 18.63 2.85
N ASP A 286 -0.24 17.87 3.77
CA ASP A 286 -0.04 18.08 5.21
C ASP A 286 1.44 17.83 5.56
N VAL A 287 2.22 18.92 5.48
CA VAL A 287 3.68 18.98 5.60
C VAL A 287 4.16 18.57 7.00
N SER A 288 3.23 18.46 7.96
CA SER A 288 3.48 18.11 9.36
C SER A 288 3.41 16.61 9.65
N THR A 289 3.02 15.79 8.67
CA THR A 289 2.98 14.33 8.85
C THR A 289 4.38 13.71 8.70
N PRO A 290 4.71 12.63 9.43
CA PRO A 290 5.98 11.90 9.25
C PRO A 290 6.23 11.46 7.80
N THR A 291 5.17 11.23 7.05
CA THR A 291 5.19 10.90 5.62
C THR A 291 5.77 12.02 4.77
N ALA A 292 5.55 13.29 5.12
CA ALA A 292 6.13 14.43 4.41
C ALA A 292 7.65 14.50 4.58
N ALA A 293 8.18 14.15 5.77
CA ALA A 293 9.62 14.08 6.01
C ALA A 293 10.26 12.93 5.21
N CYS A 294 9.65 11.73 5.25
CA CYS A 294 10.06 10.60 4.43
C CYS A 294 10.00 10.92 2.93
N PHE A 295 8.95 11.60 2.48
CA PHE A 295 8.79 11.99 1.07
C PHE A 295 9.90 12.94 0.64
N ARG A 296 10.20 13.99 1.43
CA ARG A 296 11.31 14.89 1.16
C ARG A 296 12.66 14.17 1.10
N ASP A 297 12.90 13.21 1.99
CA ASP A 297 14.12 12.41 1.97
C ASP A 297 14.25 11.60 0.66
N VAL A 298 13.18 10.89 0.26
CA VAL A 298 13.17 10.13 -0.99
C VAL A 298 13.45 11.06 -2.18
N MET A 299 12.76 12.21 -2.24
CA MET A 299 12.88 13.15 -3.36
C MET A 299 14.18 13.96 -3.35
N ALA A 300 14.84 14.11 -2.21
CA ALA A 300 16.16 14.75 -2.09
C ALA A 300 17.29 13.83 -2.58
N GLY A 301 17.03 12.53 -2.72
CA GLY A 301 17.93 11.62 -3.42
C GLY A 301 18.05 12.05 -4.87
N SER A 302 19.25 12.46 -5.29
CA SER A 302 19.58 12.58 -6.72
C SER A 302 19.31 11.23 -7.40
N LEU A 303 18.95 11.26 -8.70
CA LEU A 303 18.48 10.18 -9.59
C LEU A 303 19.13 8.78 -9.45
N CYS A 304 20.22 8.65 -8.69
CA CYS A 304 21.02 7.44 -8.52
C CYS A 304 21.37 7.10 -7.04
N ARG A 305 20.88 7.84 -6.05
CA ARG A 305 21.27 7.71 -4.63
C ARG A 305 20.10 7.85 -3.64
N SER A 306 18.99 7.18 -3.92
CA SER A 306 18.00 6.90 -2.87
C SER A 306 18.65 6.08 -1.75
N LYS A 307 18.37 6.41 -0.49
CA LYS A 307 18.84 5.61 0.65
C LYS A 307 18.43 4.15 0.48
N SER A 308 19.33 3.23 0.79
CA SER A 308 19.12 1.79 0.61
C SER A 308 17.88 1.26 1.34
N VAL A 309 17.46 1.95 2.41
CA VAL A 309 16.27 1.60 3.20
C VAL A 309 14.96 1.67 2.39
N TRP A 310 14.90 2.53 1.38
CA TRP A 310 13.72 2.64 0.53
C TRP A 310 13.56 1.42 -0.37
N TYR A 311 14.67 0.87 -0.89
CA TYR A 311 14.68 -0.39 -1.61
C TYR A 311 14.35 -1.58 -0.69
N LEU A 312 14.74 -1.52 0.60
CA LEU A 312 14.37 -2.54 1.58
C LEU A 312 12.85 -2.54 1.80
N LYS A 313 12.28 -1.36 2.08
CA LYS A 313 10.84 -1.21 2.21
C LYS A 313 10.13 -1.71 0.95
N GLN A 314 10.67 -1.38 -0.23
CA GLN A 314 10.08 -1.82 -1.47
C GLN A 314 10.04 -3.34 -1.63
N TYR A 315 11.16 -3.99 -1.36
CA TYR A 315 11.27 -5.44 -1.40
C TYR A 315 10.27 -6.13 -0.45
N ILE A 316 10.12 -5.63 0.78
CA ILE A 316 9.17 -6.20 1.75
C ILE A 316 7.72 -6.05 1.28
N GLU A 317 7.35 -4.89 0.74
CA GLU A 317 6.01 -4.67 0.19
C GLU A 317 5.73 -5.51 -1.06
N GLN A 318 6.75 -5.74 -1.90
CA GLN A 318 6.65 -6.69 -3.01
C GLN A 318 6.43 -8.13 -2.52
N LEU A 319 7.10 -8.56 -1.44
CA LEU A 319 6.90 -9.88 -0.84
C LEU A 319 5.48 -10.05 -0.30
N GLN A 320 4.96 -9.05 0.40
CA GLN A 320 3.61 -9.10 0.98
C GLN A 320 2.51 -9.17 -0.09
N ARG A 321 2.75 -8.57 -1.27
CA ARG A 321 1.82 -8.55 -2.41
C ARG A 321 2.14 -9.62 -3.46
N ALA A 322 3.13 -10.47 -3.23
CA ALA A 322 3.52 -11.49 -4.19
C ALA A 322 2.45 -12.58 -4.33
N ASP A 323 2.12 -12.90 -5.57
CA ASP A 323 1.33 -14.09 -5.89
C ASP A 323 2.19 -15.35 -5.64
N PRO A 324 1.70 -16.36 -4.91
CA PRO A 324 2.42 -17.62 -4.68
C PRO A 324 2.86 -18.35 -5.96
N SER A 325 2.22 -18.07 -7.11
CA SER A 325 2.54 -18.66 -8.42
C SER A 325 3.71 -17.98 -9.14
N VAL A 326 4.10 -16.77 -8.71
CA VAL A 326 5.15 -15.97 -9.36
C VAL A 326 6.48 -16.17 -8.61
N PRO A 327 7.63 -16.19 -9.31
CA PRO A 327 8.94 -16.23 -8.66
C PRO A 327 9.08 -15.12 -7.62
N ARG A 328 9.66 -15.47 -6.48
CA ARG A 328 9.88 -14.54 -5.37
C ARG A 328 10.72 -13.33 -5.85
N PRO A 329 10.36 -12.09 -5.48
CA PRO A 329 11.19 -10.94 -5.80
C PRO A 329 12.61 -11.14 -5.26
N GLN A 330 13.59 -10.63 -5.98
CA GLN A 330 14.99 -10.67 -5.55
C GLN A 330 15.34 -9.36 -4.82
N PRO A 331 16.07 -9.43 -3.70
CA PRO A 331 16.52 -8.24 -2.99
C PRO A 331 17.46 -7.39 -3.86
N HIS A 332 17.29 -6.07 -3.82
CA HIS A 332 18.14 -5.13 -4.55
C HIS A 332 19.58 -5.17 -4.02
N GLN A 333 20.60 -4.97 -4.88
CA GLN A 333 22.01 -5.06 -4.48
C GLN A 333 22.36 -4.14 -3.31
N ALA A 334 21.76 -2.95 -3.25
CA ALA A 334 21.96 -2.00 -2.15
C ALA A 334 21.58 -2.58 -0.77
N ILE A 335 20.56 -3.44 -0.70
CA ILE A 335 20.11 -4.01 0.58
C ILE A 335 20.90 -5.23 1.00
N HIS A 336 21.64 -5.85 0.07
CA HIS A 336 22.56 -6.94 0.39
C HIS A 336 23.61 -6.51 1.40
N ALA A 337 24.28 -5.39 1.13
CA ALA A 337 25.37 -4.90 1.96
C ALA A 337 24.87 -4.31 3.30
N ASP A 338 23.72 -3.63 3.28
CA ASP A 338 23.33 -2.74 4.38
C ASP A 338 22.42 -3.40 5.41
N TYR A 339 21.60 -4.37 5.00
CA TYR A 339 20.55 -4.94 5.86
C TYR A 339 20.73 -6.44 6.14
N GLY A 340 21.95 -6.94 5.95
CA GLY A 340 22.36 -8.27 6.39
C GLY A 340 22.09 -9.41 5.41
N PHE A 341 21.51 -9.14 4.24
CA PHE A 341 21.23 -10.19 3.24
C PHE A 341 22.51 -10.79 2.63
N MET A 342 23.62 -10.05 2.59
CA MET A 342 24.94 -10.57 2.21
C MET A 342 25.49 -11.59 3.22
N ASN A 343 25.03 -11.56 4.47
CA ASN A 343 25.46 -12.47 5.53
C ASN A 343 24.66 -13.79 5.55
N CYS A 344 23.61 -13.91 4.73
CA CYS A 344 22.80 -15.12 4.61
C CYS A 344 23.58 -16.24 3.92
N ARG A 345 23.57 -17.43 4.52
CA ARG A 345 24.22 -18.62 3.93
C ARG A 345 23.29 -19.45 3.07
N ASP A 346 21.99 -19.37 3.34
CA ASP A 346 20.97 -20.17 2.68
C ASP A 346 19.62 -19.42 2.62
N ALA A 347 18.68 -20.01 1.87
CA ALA A 347 17.34 -19.45 1.71
C ALA A 347 16.52 -19.42 3.02
N SER A 348 16.88 -20.22 4.03
CA SER A 348 16.19 -20.20 5.32
C SER A 348 16.58 -18.97 6.14
N GLU A 349 17.84 -18.53 6.07
CA GLU A 349 18.30 -17.30 6.71
C GLU A 349 17.75 -16.05 6.02
N GLN A 350 17.62 -16.07 4.69
CA GLN A 350 16.94 -15.01 3.96
C GLN A 350 15.48 -14.88 4.43
N ARG A 351 14.74 -16.00 4.56
CA ARG A 351 13.37 -15.98 5.09
C ARG A 351 13.27 -15.39 6.50
N LEU A 352 14.28 -15.59 7.35
CA LEU A 352 14.31 -14.97 8.67
C LEU A 352 14.41 -13.44 8.58
N LEU A 353 15.25 -12.91 7.68
CA LEU A 353 15.32 -11.46 7.45
C LEU A 353 14.04 -10.92 6.83
N ASP A 354 13.45 -11.66 5.88
CA ASP A 354 12.17 -11.27 5.28
C ASP A 354 11.08 -11.15 6.35
N GLU A 355 10.93 -12.16 7.21
CA GLU A 355 9.97 -12.14 8.32
C GLU A 355 10.27 -11.03 9.35
N LEU A 356 11.55 -10.79 9.62
CA LEU A 356 12.01 -9.76 10.55
C LEU A 356 11.59 -8.37 10.06
N TYR A 357 11.96 -8.02 8.83
CA TYR A 357 11.66 -6.71 8.25
C TYR A 357 10.18 -6.54 7.92
N THR A 358 9.47 -7.63 7.57
CA THR A 358 7.99 -7.62 7.46
C THR A 358 7.36 -7.18 8.78
N LYS A 359 7.73 -7.83 9.88
CA LYS A 359 7.22 -7.47 11.23
C LYS A 359 7.67 -6.07 11.67
N TYR A 360 8.81 -5.60 11.21
CA TYR A 360 9.31 -4.25 11.51
C TYR A 360 8.46 -3.18 10.82
N PHE A 361 8.22 -3.29 9.51
CA PHE A 361 7.45 -2.30 8.75
C PHE A 361 5.94 -2.36 9.04
N GLU A 362 5.41 -3.47 9.55
CA GLU A 362 4.02 -3.56 10.02
C GLU A 362 3.71 -2.70 11.26
N ARG A 363 4.73 -2.27 12.01
CA ARG A 363 4.54 -1.45 13.22
C ARG A 363 4.33 0.02 12.86
N HIS A 364 3.22 0.61 13.30
CA HIS A 364 2.93 2.03 13.07
C HIS A 364 3.95 3.02 13.66
N SER A 365 4.76 2.58 14.63
CA SER A 365 5.79 3.40 15.29
C SER A 365 7.14 3.38 14.58
N THR A 366 7.32 2.59 13.51
CA THR A 366 8.62 2.53 12.83
C THR A 366 8.74 3.61 11.77
N ASN A 367 9.95 4.13 11.65
CA ASN A 367 10.35 5.08 10.63
C ASN A 367 11.51 4.46 9.84
N PRO A 368 11.39 4.31 8.51
CA PRO A 368 12.48 3.80 7.68
C PRO A 368 13.78 4.59 7.85
N LEU A 369 13.73 5.88 8.14
CA LEU A 369 14.93 6.70 8.33
C LEU A 369 15.72 6.30 9.58
N ASP A 370 15.04 6.04 10.70
CA ASP A 370 15.68 5.57 11.94
C ASP A 370 16.39 4.22 11.72
N LEU A 371 15.85 3.36 10.84
CA LEU A 371 16.50 2.09 10.47
C LEU A 371 17.79 2.33 9.67
N CYS A 372 17.80 3.33 8.79
CA CYS A 372 18.98 3.72 8.04
C CYS A 372 20.06 4.31 8.98
N GLU A 373 19.66 5.16 9.92
CA GLU A 373 20.56 5.71 10.96
C GLU A 373 21.16 4.59 11.83
N ALA A 374 20.35 3.64 12.30
CA ALA A 374 20.83 2.50 13.08
C ALA A 374 21.82 1.62 12.30
N TRP A 375 21.66 1.51 10.99
CA TRP A 375 22.64 0.84 10.13
C TRP A 375 23.95 1.64 10.05
N ILE A 376 23.90 2.97 9.83
CA ILE A 376 25.06 3.87 9.79
C ILE A 376 25.85 3.85 11.11
N GLU A 377 25.16 3.73 12.23
CA GLU A 377 25.77 3.66 13.56
C GLU A 377 26.26 2.24 13.93
N GLY A 378 25.90 1.23 13.14
CA GLY A 378 26.25 -0.17 13.40
C GLY A 378 25.51 -0.83 14.56
N VAL A 379 24.35 -0.26 14.94
CA VAL A 379 23.49 -0.75 16.02
C VAL A 379 22.19 -1.40 15.50
N LEU A 380 22.18 -1.84 14.24
CA LEU A 380 21.02 -2.40 13.55
C LEU A 380 20.30 -3.51 14.34
N ALA A 381 21.06 -4.45 14.91
CA ALA A 381 20.50 -5.54 15.70
C ALA A 381 19.81 -5.06 17.00
N GLU A 382 20.34 -4.02 17.63
CA GLU A 382 19.81 -3.46 18.87
C GLU A 382 18.53 -2.67 18.58
N HIS A 383 18.56 -1.83 17.54
CA HIS A 383 17.39 -1.07 17.08
C HIS A 383 16.21 -1.99 16.74
N VAL A 384 16.43 -2.99 15.89
CA VAL A 384 15.35 -3.90 15.46
C VAL A 384 14.81 -4.72 16.65
N SER A 385 15.66 -5.03 17.64
CA SER A 385 15.24 -5.78 18.83
C SER A 385 14.21 -5.05 19.70
N ALA A 386 14.14 -3.72 19.63
CA ALA A 386 13.14 -2.92 20.31
C ALA A 386 11.73 -3.13 19.74
N PHE A 387 11.61 -3.53 18.46
CA PHE A 387 10.33 -3.67 17.75
C PHE A 387 9.93 -5.13 17.53
N VAL A 388 10.92 -6.01 17.30
CA VAL A 388 10.70 -7.42 16.97
C VAL A 388 11.50 -8.32 17.90
N LYS A 389 10.84 -9.34 18.48
CA LYS A 389 11.51 -10.32 19.33
C LYS A 389 12.43 -11.21 18.49
N LEU A 390 13.73 -11.14 18.77
CA LEU A 390 14.75 -11.95 18.08
C LEU A 390 14.90 -13.37 18.65
N ALA A 391 14.43 -13.61 19.88
CA ALA A 391 14.46 -14.93 20.50
C ALA A 391 13.49 -15.90 19.79
N PRO A 392 13.88 -17.18 19.61
CA PRO A 392 15.07 -17.86 20.14
C PRO A 392 16.34 -17.74 19.28
N LYS A 393 16.26 -17.15 18.08
CA LYS A 393 17.37 -17.10 17.09
C LYS A 393 18.28 -15.87 17.23
N THR A 394 18.43 -15.33 18.44
CA THR A 394 19.15 -14.07 18.70
C THR A 394 20.59 -14.09 18.18
N ALA A 395 21.32 -15.20 18.37
CA ALA A 395 22.70 -15.33 17.88
C ALA A 395 22.78 -15.29 16.34
N THR A 396 21.83 -15.93 15.65
CA THR A 396 21.71 -15.88 14.19
C THR A 396 21.43 -14.47 13.72
N TYR A 397 20.46 -13.77 14.32
CA TYR A 397 20.14 -12.38 13.95
C TYR A 397 21.31 -11.43 14.20
N LYS A 398 22.02 -11.54 15.33
CA LYS A 398 23.21 -10.73 15.60
C LYS A 398 24.29 -10.93 14.54
N ARG A 399 24.50 -12.16 14.08
CA ARG A 399 25.44 -12.45 12.99
C ARG A 399 24.97 -11.88 11.66
N LEU A 400 23.68 -12.05 11.33
CA LEU A 400 23.11 -11.59 10.06
C LEU A 400 23.10 -10.07 9.95
N LEU A 401 22.76 -9.36 11.04
CA LEU A 401 22.65 -7.91 11.08
C LEU A 401 23.97 -7.20 11.43
N ASN A 402 25.09 -7.94 11.44
CA ASN A 402 26.40 -7.35 11.66
C ASN A 402 26.90 -6.69 10.38
N ASN A 403 27.43 -5.47 10.51
CA ASN A 403 27.97 -4.75 9.36
C ASN A 403 29.22 -5.47 8.84
N ALA A 404 29.19 -5.85 7.56
CA ALA A 404 30.27 -6.62 6.92
C ALA A 404 31.51 -5.77 6.61
N TYR A 405 31.42 -4.44 6.70
CA TYR A 405 32.50 -3.50 6.41
C TYR A 405 32.55 -2.35 7.44
N SER A 406 33.73 -1.76 7.63
CA SER A 406 33.95 -0.72 8.64
C SER A 406 33.34 0.62 8.16
N LEU A 407 32.42 1.18 8.95
CA LEU A 407 31.68 2.41 8.61
C LEU A 407 32.44 3.71 8.94
N SER A 408 33.70 3.60 9.38
CA SER A 408 34.52 4.73 9.84
C SER A 408 34.77 5.83 8.80
N GLY A 409 34.50 5.57 7.50
CA GLY A 409 34.60 6.55 6.42
C GLY A 409 33.27 7.13 5.90
N LEU A 410 32.11 6.55 6.25
CA LEU A 410 30.81 6.98 5.70
C LEU A 410 30.12 8.09 6.51
N SER A 411 30.36 8.11 7.83
CA SER A 411 29.87 9.18 8.72
C SER A 411 30.38 10.57 8.30
N GLY A 412 31.65 10.68 7.87
CA GLY A 412 32.23 11.97 7.44
C GLY A 412 31.67 12.48 6.11
N VAL A 413 31.38 11.59 5.16
CA VAL A 413 30.89 11.96 3.82
C VAL A 413 29.41 12.35 3.84
N LEU A 414 28.59 11.71 4.69
CA LEU A 414 27.19 12.09 4.86
C LEU A 414 27.03 13.42 5.63
N VAL A 415 27.86 13.67 6.65
CA VAL A 415 27.88 14.94 7.39
C VAL A 415 28.37 16.11 6.53
N GLU A 416 29.35 15.91 5.64
CA GLU A 416 29.78 16.95 4.68
C GLU A 416 28.69 17.30 3.65
N LEU A 417 27.85 16.34 3.26
CA LEU A 417 26.74 16.56 2.33
C LEU A 417 25.58 17.31 3.02
N GLU A 418 25.26 16.99 4.27
CA GLU A 418 24.27 17.73 5.07
C GLU A 418 24.75 19.15 5.44
N GLY A 419 26.06 19.33 5.64
CA GLY A 419 26.67 20.63 5.93
C GLY A 419 26.69 21.60 4.74
N LYS A 420 26.82 21.09 3.51
CA LYS A 420 26.82 21.93 2.29
C LYS A 420 25.44 22.46 1.93
N HIS A 421 24.35 21.79 2.32
CA HIS A 421 22.98 22.28 2.10
C HIS A 421 22.56 23.39 3.08
N LYS A 422 23.20 23.51 4.26
CA LYS A 422 22.92 24.59 5.22
C LYS A 422 23.62 25.92 4.90
N ASN A 423 24.67 25.90 4.07
CA ASN A 423 25.47 27.08 3.72
C ASN A 423 25.10 27.70 2.36
N ALA A 424 24.01 27.26 1.73
CA ALA A 424 23.48 27.81 0.47
C ALA A 424 22.02 28.27 0.59
N ALA A 425 21.62 28.73 1.78
CA ALA A 425 20.35 29.43 2.01
C ALA A 425 20.52 30.94 1.84
#